data_AF-A0A1H7I103-F1
#
_entry.id   AF-A0A1H7I103-F1
#
_cell.length_a   1.000
_cell.length_b   1.000
_cell.length_c   1.000
_cell.angle_alpha   90.00
_cell.angle_beta   90.00
_cell.angle_gamma   90.00
#
_symmetry.space_group_name_H-M   'P 1'
#
loop_
_entity.id
_entity.type
_entity.pdbx_description
1 polymer ?
#
loop_
_entity_poly.entity_id
_entity_poly.type
_entity_poly.pdbx_seq_one_letter_code
_entity_poly.pdbx_strand_id
1 'polypeptide(L)'
;MAFRAQHTMITYWQKVVGMATGLSVIVGVAMSVSHLAALVKDSKRANASTRLQALQQIHSILKEDEAIRIRARHFLRRGVPDIEPHVVDLIREAGSGEDFYFSATMKDYAAVHYHYEQLGALVKLGYIEFPLVFEVIPFPDAYMKAVQPIRDALAENWRGIGQRPMTGFGSDIDYLKDCFEHSRSHRDAPAECPGQQD
;
A
#
# COMPACT_ATOMS: atom_id res chain seq x y z
N MET A 1 -44.79 -19.63 -25.16
CA MET A 1 -43.36 -20.01 -25.11
C MET A 1 -42.51 -18.76 -25.29
N ALA A 2 -42.14 -18.09 -24.21
CA ALA A 2 -41.14 -17.01 -24.19
C ALA A 2 -40.79 -16.71 -22.73
N PHE A 3 -39.93 -17.52 -22.11
CA PHE A 3 -39.32 -17.18 -20.81
C PHE A 3 -38.07 -18.04 -20.59
N ARG A 4 -36.93 -17.65 -21.18
CA ARG A 4 -35.60 -18.17 -20.82
C ARG A 4 -34.50 -17.38 -21.54
N ALA A 5 -34.29 -16.11 -21.15
CA ALA A 5 -33.13 -15.34 -21.62
C ALA A 5 -32.65 -14.26 -20.63
N GLN A 6 -33.00 -14.36 -19.33
CA GLN A 6 -32.61 -13.33 -18.35
C GLN A 6 -31.82 -13.83 -17.13
N HIS A 7 -31.53 -15.13 -17.04
CA HIS A 7 -30.81 -15.70 -15.88
C HIS A 7 -29.29 -15.90 -16.09
N THR A 8 -28.75 -15.62 -17.28
CA THR A 8 -27.35 -15.92 -17.61
C THR A 8 -26.38 -14.74 -17.50
N MET A 9 -26.85 -13.50 -17.36
CA MET A 9 -25.94 -12.34 -17.17
C MET A 9 -25.67 -11.99 -15.70
N ILE A 10 -26.56 -12.38 -14.77
CA ILE A 10 -26.34 -12.12 -13.33
C ILE A 10 -25.27 -13.06 -12.75
N THR A 11 -25.11 -14.25 -13.33
CA THR A 11 -24.17 -15.28 -12.88
C THR A 11 -22.72 -15.08 -13.36
N TYR A 12 -22.46 -14.21 -14.35
CA TYR A 12 -21.09 -13.89 -14.79
C TYR A 12 -20.46 -12.78 -13.94
N TRP A 13 -21.23 -11.77 -13.54
CA TRP A 13 -20.75 -10.70 -12.65
C TRP A 13 -20.46 -11.19 -11.22
N GLN A 14 -21.18 -12.21 -10.74
CA GLN A 14 -20.86 -12.86 -9.47
C GLN A 14 -19.60 -13.74 -9.51
N LYS A 15 -19.13 -14.19 -10.69
CA LYS A 15 -17.87 -14.94 -10.80
C LYS A 15 -16.62 -14.05 -10.82
N VAL A 16 -16.75 -12.80 -11.26
CA VAL A 16 -15.63 -11.83 -11.24
C VAL A 16 -15.48 -11.14 -9.88
N VAL A 17 -16.54 -11.12 -9.07
CA VAL A 17 -16.54 -10.48 -7.74
C VAL A 17 -16.59 -11.50 -6.59
N GLY A 18 -16.72 -12.80 -6.88
CA GLY A 18 -17.08 -13.82 -5.88
C GLY A 18 -16.02 -14.82 -5.42
N MET A 19 -14.75 -14.76 -5.85
CA MET A 19 -13.70 -15.65 -5.33
C MET A 19 -12.33 -14.97 -5.23
N ALA A 20 -12.19 -14.12 -4.22
CA ALA A 20 -11.02 -14.09 -3.36
C ALA A 20 -11.54 -13.80 -1.95
N THR A 21 -12.07 -14.84 -1.33
CA THR A 21 -12.47 -14.90 0.08
C THR A 21 -11.36 -14.32 0.96
N GLY A 22 -11.75 -13.45 1.89
CA GLY A 22 -10.91 -13.05 3.03
C GLY A 22 -10.36 -14.26 3.79
N LEU A 23 -9.31 -13.99 4.58
CA LEU A 23 -8.55 -14.88 5.48
C LEU A 23 -7.22 -15.51 5.02
N SER A 24 -6.60 -15.14 3.90
CA SER A 24 -5.30 -15.79 3.53
C SER A 24 -4.17 -14.92 2.96
N VAL A 25 -4.26 -13.59 2.96
CA VAL A 25 -3.17 -12.78 2.35
C VAL A 25 -2.10 -12.36 3.37
N ILE A 26 -2.41 -12.25 4.67
CA ILE A 26 -1.44 -11.77 5.68
C ILE A 26 -0.61 -12.90 6.31
N VAL A 27 -1.06 -14.16 6.26
CA VAL A 27 -0.16 -15.31 6.50
C VAL A 27 0.86 -15.44 5.35
N GLY A 28 0.50 -15.00 4.14
CA GLY A 28 1.39 -14.91 3.00
C GLY A 28 2.57 -13.96 3.22
N VAL A 29 2.41 -12.89 4.01
CA VAL A 29 3.47 -11.90 4.28
C VAL A 29 4.54 -12.47 5.23
N ALA A 30 4.17 -13.32 6.19
CA ALA A 30 5.16 -13.99 7.05
C ALA A 30 5.91 -15.13 6.31
N MET A 31 5.23 -15.85 5.41
CA MET A 31 5.87 -16.90 4.61
C MET A 31 6.68 -16.34 3.43
N SER A 32 6.27 -15.23 2.81
CA SER A 32 7.01 -14.62 1.69
C SER A 32 8.36 -14.07 2.14
N VAL A 33 8.41 -13.39 3.30
CA VAL A 33 9.66 -12.88 3.90
C VAL A 33 10.64 -14.02 4.21
N SER A 34 10.13 -15.19 4.61
CA SER A 34 10.95 -16.38 4.91
C SER A 34 11.52 -17.04 3.64
N HIS A 35 10.74 -17.09 2.56
CA HIS A 35 11.22 -17.58 1.25
C HIS A 35 12.20 -16.61 0.57
N LEU A 36 12.03 -15.31 0.79
CA LEU A 36 12.94 -14.26 0.32
C LEU A 36 14.31 -14.37 1.01
N ALA A 37 14.38 -14.71 2.30
CA ALA A 37 15.63 -14.89 3.03
C ALA A 37 16.48 -16.08 2.54
N ALA A 38 15.86 -17.16 2.05
CA ALA A 38 16.58 -18.31 1.49
C ALA A 38 17.26 -17.98 0.14
N LEU A 39 16.66 -17.08 -0.65
CA LEU A 39 17.21 -16.58 -1.92
C LEU A 39 18.41 -15.63 -1.72
N VAL A 40 18.55 -15.00 -0.54
CA VAL A 40 19.64 -14.06 -0.22
C VAL A 40 21.03 -14.72 -0.27
N LYS A 41 21.12 -16.03 -0.02
CA LYS A 41 22.41 -16.73 -0.05
C LYS A 41 22.93 -16.99 -1.47
N ASP A 42 22.05 -17.01 -2.47
CA ASP A 42 22.38 -17.35 -3.86
C ASP A 42 22.48 -16.11 -4.79
N SER A 43 22.07 -14.91 -4.33
CA SER A 43 21.80 -13.76 -5.23
C SER A 43 23.02 -12.97 -5.71
N LYS A 44 24.22 -13.15 -5.14
CA LYS A 44 25.42 -12.39 -5.57
C LYS A 44 25.87 -12.66 -7.02
N ARG A 45 25.23 -13.59 -7.75
CA ARG A 45 25.51 -13.91 -9.17
C ARG A 45 24.38 -13.59 -10.17
N ALA A 46 23.20 -13.11 -9.74
CA ALA A 46 21.97 -13.07 -10.57
C ALA A 46 21.56 -11.67 -11.13
N ASN A 47 22.50 -10.73 -11.25
CA ASN A 47 22.22 -9.30 -11.43
C ASN A 47 21.35 -8.93 -12.67
N ALA A 48 21.41 -9.69 -13.77
CA ALA A 48 20.62 -9.39 -14.98
C ALA A 48 19.13 -9.82 -14.87
N SER A 49 18.87 -11.01 -14.32
CA SER A 49 17.51 -11.52 -14.14
C SER A 49 16.75 -10.76 -13.07
N THR A 50 17.43 -10.33 -12.00
CA THR A 50 16.84 -9.48 -10.96
C THR A 50 16.43 -8.11 -11.51
N ARG A 51 17.27 -7.48 -12.36
CA ARG A 51 16.91 -6.22 -13.03
C ARG A 51 15.71 -6.37 -13.96
N LEU A 52 15.63 -7.47 -14.71
CA LEU A 52 14.47 -7.76 -15.56
C LEU A 52 13.19 -7.98 -14.76
N GLN A 53 13.26 -8.68 -13.62
CA GLN A 53 12.13 -8.85 -12.71
C GLN A 53 11.72 -7.53 -12.03
N ALA A 54 12.69 -6.73 -11.59
CA ALA A 54 12.44 -5.39 -11.05
C ALA A 54 11.72 -4.50 -12.07
N LEU A 55 12.14 -4.52 -13.35
CA LEU A 55 11.47 -3.79 -14.42
C LEU A 55 10.03 -4.26 -14.66
N GLN A 56 9.76 -5.57 -14.60
CA GLN A 56 8.39 -6.10 -14.69
C GLN A 56 7.53 -5.68 -13.50
N GLN A 57 8.10 -5.68 -12.30
CA GLN A 57 7.43 -5.28 -11.08
C GLN A 57 7.11 -3.79 -11.08
N ILE A 58 8.06 -2.95 -11.51
CA ILE A 58 7.87 -1.51 -11.72
C ILE A 58 6.79 -1.27 -12.77
N HIS A 59 6.78 -1.99 -13.88
CA HIS A 59 5.72 -1.86 -14.89
C HIS A 59 4.33 -2.13 -14.31
N SER A 60 4.20 -3.15 -13.45
CA SER A 60 2.94 -3.43 -12.75
C SER A 60 2.54 -2.30 -11.80
N ILE A 61 3.49 -1.81 -10.99
CA ILE A 61 3.29 -0.70 -10.06
C ILE A 61 2.86 0.56 -10.81
N LEU A 62 3.53 0.90 -11.93
CA LEU A 62 3.20 2.05 -12.75
C LEU A 62 1.82 1.95 -13.40
N LYS A 63 1.42 0.74 -13.81
CA LYS A 63 0.10 0.50 -14.40
C LYS A 63 -1.02 0.74 -13.38
N GLU A 64 -0.74 0.48 -12.11
CA GLU A 64 -1.67 0.69 -11.00
C GLU A 64 -1.59 2.11 -10.42
N ASP A 65 -0.44 2.79 -10.55
CA ASP A 65 -0.18 4.09 -9.90
C ASP A 65 -1.22 5.16 -10.24
N GLU A 66 -1.59 5.34 -11.51
CA GLU A 66 -2.62 6.34 -11.85
C GLU A 66 -3.97 6.00 -11.23
N ALA A 67 -4.34 4.72 -11.19
CA ALA A 67 -5.58 4.28 -10.53
C ALA A 67 -5.51 4.53 -9.02
N ILE A 68 -4.34 4.32 -8.39
CA ILE A 68 -4.11 4.65 -6.98
C ILE A 68 -4.21 6.16 -6.75
N ARG A 69 -3.66 6.99 -7.63
CA ARG A 69 -3.76 8.45 -7.54
C ARG A 69 -5.21 8.93 -7.68
N ILE A 70 -6.02 8.30 -8.53
CA ILE A 70 -7.47 8.57 -8.61
C ILE A 70 -8.14 8.24 -7.27
N ARG A 71 -7.82 7.10 -6.66
CA ARG A 71 -8.36 6.71 -5.35
C ARG A 71 -7.93 7.66 -4.24
N ALA A 72 -6.66 8.09 -4.23
CA ALA A 72 -6.16 9.07 -3.29
C ALA A 72 -6.94 10.40 -3.39
N ARG A 73 -7.17 10.91 -4.61
CA ARG A 73 -7.98 12.11 -4.84
C ARG A 73 -9.44 11.92 -4.41
N HIS A 74 -10.01 10.75 -4.67
CA HIS A 74 -11.39 10.42 -4.27
C HIS A 74 -11.52 10.40 -2.74
N PHE A 75 -10.60 9.71 -2.06
CA PHE A 75 -10.58 9.61 -0.61
C PHE A 75 -10.36 10.98 0.05
N LEU A 76 -9.46 11.82 -0.49
CA LEU A 76 -9.26 13.18 0.02
C LEU A 76 -10.53 14.04 -0.03
N ARG A 77 -11.33 13.89 -1.10
CA ARG A 77 -12.51 14.74 -1.31
C ARG A 77 -13.76 14.23 -0.58
N ARG A 78 -13.86 12.93 -0.35
CA ARG A 78 -15.06 12.30 0.21
C ARG A 78 -14.79 11.53 1.49
N GLY A 79 -13.74 10.72 1.52
CA GLY A 79 -13.39 9.90 2.68
C GLY A 79 -12.91 10.74 3.87
N VAL A 80 -11.90 11.60 3.68
CA VAL A 80 -11.30 12.37 4.77
C VAL A 80 -12.33 13.23 5.52
N PRO A 81 -13.17 14.05 4.85
CA PRO A 81 -14.16 14.89 5.56
C PRO A 81 -15.18 14.08 6.37
N ASP A 82 -15.55 12.89 5.90
CA ASP A 82 -16.55 12.04 6.55
C ASP A 82 -15.94 11.20 7.70
N ILE A 83 -14.67 10.81 7.56
CA ILE A 83 -14.01 9.86 8.46
C ILE A 83 -13.20 10.57 9.55
N GLU A 84 -12.37 11.55 9.20
CA GLU A 84 -11.43 12.19 10.13
C GLU A 84 -12.11 12.70 11.42
N PRO A 85 -13.26 13.42 11.37
CA PRO A 85 -13.88 13.95 12.58
C PRO A 85 -14.44 12.87 13.53
N HIS A 86 -14.67 11.67 13.01
CA HIS A 86 -15.36 10.58 13.71
C HIS A 86 -14.52 9.28 13.78
N VAL A 87 -13.23 9.34 13.45
CA VAL A 87 -12.41 8.14 13.20
C VAL A 87 -12.37 7.19 14.41
N VAL A 88 -12.31 7.72 15.63
CA VAL A 88 -12.28 6.89 16.85
C VAL A 88 -13.62 6.19 17.09
N ASP A 89 -14.73 6.86 16.78
CA ASP A 89 -16.07 6.28 16.93
C ASP A 89 -16.29 5.18 15.88
N LEU A 90 -15.88 5.44 14.63
CA LEU A 90 -15.93 4.45 13.55
C LEU A 90 -15.06 3.22 13.84
N ILE A 91 -13.86 3.42 14.43
CA ILE A 91 -13.01 2.32 14.90
C ILE A 91 -13.70 1.52 16.01
N ARG A 92 -14.35 2.21 16.95
CA ARG A 92 -15.09 1.54 18.04
C ARG A 92 -16.27 0.73 17.51
N GLU A 93 -17.01 1.27 16.55
CA GLU A 93 -18.13 0.58 15.90
C GLU A 93 -17.68 -0.65 15.09
N ALA A 94 -16.52 -0.56 14.43
CA ALA A 94 -15.92 -1.68 13.72
C ALA A 94 -15.36 -2.76 14.67
N GLY A 95 -15.08 -2.41 15.93
CA GLY A 95 -14.50 -3.27 16.95
C GLY A 95 -12.99 -3.07 17.14
N SER A 96 -12.26 -2.79 16.05
CA SER A 96 -10.83 -2.50 16.09
C SER A 96 -10.37 -1.63 14.91
N GLY A 97 -9.17 -1.07 15.02
CA GLY A 97 -8.54 -0.34 13.92
C GLY A 97 -8.27 -1.24 12.72
N GLU A 98 -7.93 -2.51 12.96
CA GLU A 98 -7.78 -3.54 11.91
C GLU A 98 -9.11 -3.77 11.17
N ASP A 99 -10.21 -4.01 11.89
CA ASP A 99 -11.52 -4.23 11.28
C ASP A 99 -12.00 -2.99 10.50
N PHE A 100 -11.74 -1.79 11.04
CA PHE A 100 -12.07 -0.55 10.35
C PHE A 100 -11.23 -0.38 9.08
N TYR A 101 -9.92 -0.63 9.14
CA TYR A 101 -9.00 -0.55 7.99
C TYR A 101 -9.44 -1.47 6.84
N PHE A 102 -9.93 -2.67 7.15
CA PHE A 102 -10.44 -3.62 6.14
C PHE A 102 -11.92 -3.43 5.77
N SER A 103 -12.59 -2.43 6.34
CA SER A 103 -13.98 -2.13 6.02
C SER A 103 -14.17 -1.59 4.59
N ALA A 104 -15.39 -1.70 4.07
CA ALA A 104 -15.75 -1.13 2.77
C ALA A 104 -15.53 0.40 2.72
N THR A 105 -15.73 1.09 3.84
CA THR A 105 -15.53 2.54 3.99
C THR A 105 -14.07 2.93 3.77
N MET A 106 -13.13 2.07 4.19
CA MET A 106 -11.69 2.33 4.10
C MET A 106 -11.04 1.80 2.83
N LYS A 107 -11.81 1.26 1.87
CA LYS A 107 -11.29 0.62 0.65
C LYS A 107 -10.27 1.47 -0.12
N ASP A 108 -10.56 2.76 -0.34
CA ASP A 108 -9.65 3.62 -1.08
C ASP A 108 -8.44 4.04 -0.23
N TYR A 109 -8.61 4.22 1.08
CA TYR A 109 -7.50 4.46 2.01
C TYR A 109 -6.53 3.28 2.03
N ALA A 110 -7.06 2.07 2.22
CA ALA A 110 -6.29 0.83 2.28
C ALA A 110 -5.57 0.55 0.96
N ALA A 111 -6.21 0.81 -0.19
CA ALA A 111 -5.57 0.64 -1.49
C ALA A 111 -4.37 1.58 -1.66
N VAL A 112 -4.49 2.85 -1.28
CA VAL A 112 -3.39 3.83 -1.39
C VAL A 112 -2.27 3.48 -0.42
N HIS A 113 -2.58 3.22 0.86
CA HIS A 113 -1.55 2.88 1.85
C HIS A 113 -0.84 1.58 1.48
N TYR A 114 -1.57 0.56 1.02
CA TYR A 114 -0.96 -0.70 0.58
C TYR A 114 -0.02 -0.55 -0.61
N HIS A 115 -0.36 0.31 -1.59
CA HIS A 115 0.50 0.59 -2.74
C HIS A 115 1.83 1.20 -2.32
N TYR A 116 1.79 2.28 -1.54
CA TYR A 116 3.00 2.99 -1.14
C TYR A 116 3.79 2.29 -0.03
N GLU A 117 3.15 1.49 0.83
CA GLU A 117 3.84 0.62 1.79
C GLU A 117 4.67 -0.45 1.06
N GLN A 118 4.07 -1.13 0.07
CA GLN A 118 4.81 -2.09 -0.75
C GLN A 118 5.94 -1.43 -1.54
N LEU A 119 5.69 -0.27 -2.13
CA LEU A 119 6.71 0.46 -2.87
C LEU A 119 7.89 0.83 -1.97
N GLY A 120 7.60 1.33 -0.76
CA GLY A 120 8.61 1.62 0.26
C GLY A 120 9.40 0.39 0.66
N ALA A 121 8.73 -0.75 0.87
CA ALA A 121 9.39 -2.00 1.23
C ALA A 121 10.33 -2.50 0.12
N LEU A 122 9.90 -2.41 -1.15
CA LEU A 122 10.71 -2.82 -2.29
C LEU A 122 11.96 -1.95 -2.48
N VAL A 123 11.83 -0.65 -2.24
CA VAL A 123 12.98 0.27 -2.25
C VAL A 123 13.92 -0.03 -1.09
N LYS A 124 13.39 -0.14 0.13
CA LYS A 124 14.16 -0.40 1.36
C LYS A 124 14.94 -1.70 1.32
N LEU A 125 14.37 -2.73 0.69
CA LEU A 125 15.00 -4.04 0.51
C LEU A 125 15.91 -4.12 -0.74
N GLY A 126 15.99 -3.06 -1.55
CA GLY A 126 16.83 -2.98 -2.74
C GLY A 126 16.34 -3.80 -3.93
N TYR A 127 15.06 -4.19 -3.96
CA TYR A 127 14.46 -4.86 -5.13
C TYR A 127 14.20 -3.89 -6.28
N ILE A 128 13.96 -2.62 -5.95
CA ILE A 128 13.78 -1.54 -6.92
C ILE A 128 14.73 -0.41 -6.54
N GLU A 129 15.45 0.12 -7.52
CA GLU A 129 16.33 1.28 -7.33
C GLU A 129 15.47 2.54 -7.09
N PHE A 130 15.69 3.23 -5.96
CA PHE A 130 14.97 4.46 -5.63
C PHE A 130 15.01 5.53 -6.72
N PRO A 131 16.14 5.81 -7.41
CA PRO A 131 16.15 6.80 -8.49
C PRO A 131 15.06 6.61 -9.54
N LEU A 132 14.81 5.34 -9.94
CA LEU A 132 13.77 5.02 -10.93
C LEU A 132 12.36 5.27 -10.39
N VAL A 133 12.13 5.01 -9.11
CA VAL A 133 10.86 5.34 -8.44
C VAL A 133 10.66 6.85 -8.38
N PHE A 134 11.69 7.59 -7.97
CA PHE A 134 11.66 9.03 -7.81
C PHE A 134 11.33 9.76 -9.11
N GLU A 135 11.88 9.29 -10.23
CA GLU A 135 11.64 9.89 -11.55
C GLU A 135 10.23 9.67 -12.08
N VAL A 136 9.64 8.49 -11.81
CA VAL A 136 8.41 8.06 -12.50
C VAL A 136 7.17 8.15 -11.62
N ILE A 137 7.30 7.97 -10.31
CA ILE A 137 6.19 7.90 -9.38
C ILE A 137 6.21 9.12 -8.45
N PRO A 138 5.26 10.06 -8.57
CA PRO A 138 5.17 11.17 -7.64
C PRO A 138 4.67 10.69 -6.27
N PHE A 139 5.41 11.00 -5.21
CA PHE A 139 4.96 10.75 -3.84
C PHE A 139 3.72 11.61 -3.51
N PRO A 140 2.70 11.06 -2.82
CA PRO A 140 1.41 11.73 -2.65
C PRO A 140 1.37 12.61 -1.39
N ASP A 141 2.24 13.62 -1.31
CA ASP A 141 2.47 14.42 -0.08
C ASP A 141 1.19 15.00 0.53
N ALA A 142 0.34 15.61 -0.30
CA ALA A 142 -0.91 16.23 0.15
C ALA A 142 -1.90 15.19 0.72
N TYR A 143 -1.92 13.99 0.14
CA TYR A 143 -2.72 12.88 0.67
C TYR A 143 -2.17 12.43 2.02
N MET A 144 -0.87 12.15 2.11
CA MET A 144 -0.23 11.66 3.34
C MET A 144 -0.43 12.63 4.51
N LYS A 145 -0.31 13.94 4.24
CA LYS A 145 -0.56 14.96 5.25
C LYS A 145 -2.01 14.96 5.74
N ALA A 146 -2.97 14.86 4.83
CA ALA A 146 -4.39 14.93 5.18
C ALA A 146 -4.89 13.69 5.93
N VAL A 147 -4.33 12.51 5.63
CA VAL A 147 -4.75 11.25 6.25
C VAL A 147 -3.97 10.91 7.52
N GLN A 148 -3.00 11.73 7.92
CA GLN A 148 -2.19 11.48 9.12
C GLN A 148 -3.03 11.26 10.38
N PRO A 149 -4.07 12.06 10.69
CA PRO A 149 -4.88 11.82 11.89
C PRO A 149 -5.62 10.47 11.86
N ILE A 150 -6.08 10.07 10.68
CA ILE A 150 -6.72 8.76 10.48
C ILE A 150 -5.70 7.64 10.70
N ARG A 151 -4.49 7.80 10.16
CA ARG A 151 -3.39 6.83 10.29
C ARG A 151 -2.95 6.66 11.75
N ASP A 152 -2.82 7.76 12.48
CA ASP A 152 -2.45 7.75 13.91
C ASP A 152 -3.52 7.03 14.73
N ALA A 153 -4.80 7.38 14.53
CA ALA A 153 -5.92 6.72 15.21
C ALA A 153 -5.97 5.21 14.95
N LEU A 154 -5.70 4.78 13.70
CA LEU A 154 -5.61 3.36 13.35
C LEU A 154 -4.45 2.66 14.07
N ALA A 155 -3.26 3.27 14.09
CA ALA A 155 -2.08 2.69 14.73
C ALA A 155 -2.30 2.53 16.25
N GLU A 156 -2.85 3.56 16.90
CA GLU A 156 -3.16 3.57 18.33
C GLU A 156 -4.19 2.51 18.72
N ASN A 157 -5.17 2.25 17.85
CA ASN A 157 -6.32 1.39 18.15
C ASN A 157 -6.34 0.11 17.30
N TRP A 158 -5.20 -0.30 16.74
CA TRP A 158 -5.14 -1.41 15.77
C TRP A 158 -5.84 -2.68 16.26
N ARG A 159 -5.58 -3.08 17.51
CA ARG A 159 -6.21 -4.26 18.14
C ARG A 159 -7.52 -3.97 18.87
N GLY A 160 -7.97 -2.72 18.89
CA GLY A 160 -9.13 -2.25 19.66
C GLY A 160 -8.80 -1.10 20.61
N ILE A 161 -9.83 -0.39 21.06
CA ILE A 161 -9.69 0.79 21.94
C ILE A 161 -9.01 0.41 23.26
N GLY A 162 -7.96 1.14 23.63
CA GLY A 162 -7.21 0.94 24.87
C GLY A 162 -6.32 -0.31 24.87
N GLN A 163 -6.18 -0.99 23.73
CA GLN A 163 -5.23 -2.09 23.57
C GLN A 163 -3.87 -1.60 23.09
N ARG A 164 -2.88 -2.50 23.01
CA ARG A 164 -1.52 -2.16 22.59
C ARG A 164 -1.53 -1.65 21.13
N PRO A 165 -0.93 -0.47 20.86
CA PRO A 165 -0.79 0.06 19.51
C PRO A 165 0.02 -0.86 18.58
N MET A 166 -0.23 -0.75 17.28
CA MET A 166 0.61 -1.39 16.26
C MET A 166 1.87 -0.57 16.03
N THR A 167 3.01 -1.12 16.41
CA THR A 167 4.32 -0.55 16.10
C THR A 167 4.68 -0.81 14.64
N GLY A 168 5.11 0.24 13.93
CA GLY A 168 5.52 0.14 12.52
C GLY A 168 4.37 0.19 11.51
N PHE A 169 3.18 0.64 11.91
CA PHE A 169 2.09 0.87 10.97
C PHE A 169 2.47 1.99 9.98
N GLY A 170 2.69 1.61 8.71
CA GLY A 170 3.16 2.52 7.67
C GLY A 170 4.65 2.84 7.75
N SER A 171 5.48 1.97 8.34
CA SER A 171 6.91 2.26 8.47
C SER A 171 7.64 2.30 7.13
N ASP A 172 7.15 1.57 6.12
CA ASP A 172 7.82 1.53 4.81
C ASP A 172 7.36 2.71 3.93
N ILE A 173 6.10 3.17 4.05
CA ILE A 173 5.65 4.42 3.43
C ILE A 173 6.35 5.64 4.04
N ASP A 174 6.66 5.63 5.34
CA ASP A 174 7.47 6.68 5.98
C ASP A 174 8.91 6.67 5.46
N TYR A 175 9.53 5.49 5.38
CA TYR A 175 10.85 5.37 4.78
C TYR A 175 10.87 5.90 3.34
N LEU A 176 9.85 5.56 2.54
CA LEU A 176 9.72 6.06 1.18
C LEU A 176 9.60 7.59 1.16
N LYS A 177 8.76 8.15 2.03
CA LYS A 177 8.61 9.61 2.19
C LYS A 177 9.95 10.28 2.48
N ASP A 178 10.72 9.72 3.42
CA ASP A 178 12.03 10.26 3.81
C ASP A 178 13.01 10.25 2.62
N CYS A 179 13.00 9.21 1.78
CA CYS A 179 13.79 9.19 0.55
C CYS A 179 13.40 10.32 -0.41
N PHE A 180 12.10 10.54 -0.61
CA PHE A 180 11.59 11.62 -1.48
C PHE A 180 11.97 13.00 -0.92
N GLU A 181 11.81 13.23 0.38
CA GLU A 181 12.17 14.50 1.02
C GLU A 181 13.68 14.76 0.96
N HIS A 182 14.49 13.72 1.20
CA HIS A 182 15.94 13.79 1.06
C HIS A 182 16.35 14.19 -0.37
N SER A 183 15.88 13.48 -1.38
CA SER A 183 16.27 13.78 -2.78
C SER A 183 15.74 15.12 -3.28
N ARG A 184 14.54 15.55 -2.85
CA ARG A 184 14.00 16.88 -3.20
C ARG A 184 14.81 18.04 -2.60
N SER A 185 15.49 17.81 -1.48
CA SER A 185 16.38 18.79 -0.85
C SER A 185 17.81 18.79 -1.42
N HIS A 186 18.21 17.75 -2.16
CA HIS A 186 19.54 17.60 -2.79
C HIS A 186 19.43 17.50 -4.32
N ARG A 187 18.85 18.53 -4.95
CA ARG A 187 18.50 18.47 -6.38
C ARG A 187 19.68 18.36 -7.35
N ASP A 188 20.88 18.70 -6.89
CA ASP A 188 22.11 18.64 -7.68
C ASP A 188 22.81 17.27 -7.59
N ALA A 189 22.27 16.34 -6.79
CA ALA A 189 22.77 14.99 -6.62
C ALA A 189 21.82 13.95 -7.25
N PRO A 190 22.32 12.75 -7.59
CA PRO A 190 21.45 11.62 -7.92
C PRO A 190 20.44 11.36 -6.82
N ALA A 191 19.22 10.96 -7.19
CA ALA A 191 18.19 10.63 -6.21
C ALA A 191 18.59 9.44 -5.35
N GLU A 192 18.62 9.61 -4.03
CA GLU A 192 19.02 8.61 -3.05
C GLU A 192 18.14 8.64 -1.79
N CYS A 193 18.18 7.55 -1.05
CA CYS A 193 17.55 7.46 0.28
C CYS A 193 18.55 7.88 1.37
N PRO A 194 18.07 8.46 2.49
CA PRO A 194 18.94 8.84 3.60
C PRO A 194 19.69 7.61 4.14
N GLY A 195 21.01 7.73 4.30
CA GLY A 195 21.88 6.68 4.84
C GLY A 195 22.36 5.62 3.83
N GLN A 196 22.00 5.73 2.54
CA GLN A 196 22.72 5.06 1.46
C GLN A 196 23.91 5.93 1.03
N GLN A 197 24.93 6.03 1.88
CA GLN A 197 26.26 6.46 1.44
C GLN A 197 27.09 5.20 1.22
N ASP A 198 27.64 5.03 0.01
CA ASP A 198 28.55 3.94 -0.36
C ASP A 198 29.74 3.80 0.60
#